data_AF-A0A2V9TJR1-F1
#
_entry.id   AF-A0A2V9TJR1-F1
#
_cell.length_a   1.000
_cell.length_b   1.000
_cell.length_c   1.000
_cell.angle_alpha   90.00
_cell.angle_beta   90.00
_cell.angle_gamma   90.00
#
_symmetry.space_group_name_H-M   'P 1'
#
loop_
_entity.id
_entity.type
_entity.pdbx_description
1 polymer ?
#
loop_
_entity_poly.entity_id
_entity_poly.type
_entity_poly.pdbx_seq_one_letter_code
_entity_poly.pdbx_strand_id
1 'polypeptide(L)'
;MVVSNDNAGVANGVASSSARPDLVGDPRSGVVSTPLENFGPLFYNDAAFAFPRGLTFGTAPRNLLNNPHRINFDMALFKRFAIKEQVGLEFRAEAFNVFNHIEWGDIAGDSGSAAGNNSSGTNTFGEEGFNRPNLAHNERILQLGLKFT
;
A
#
# COMPACT_ATOMS: atom_id res chain seq x y z
N MET A 1 17.40 4.32 38.96
CA MET A 1 17.45 3.25 37.95
C MET A 1 16.72 3.77 36.72
N VAL A 2 17.48 4.27 35.75
CA VAL A 2 16.93 4.80 34.49
C VAL A 2 16.74 3.60 33.57
N VAL A 3 15.49 3.33 33.17
CA VAL A 3 15.23 2.37 32.08
C VAL A 3 14.67 3.20 30.93
N SER A 4 15.53 3.57 29.99
CA SER A 4 15.14 4.25 28.76
C SER A 4 15.02 3.21 27.63
N ASN A 5 13.82 3.21 27.04
CA ASN A 5 13.39 2.68 25.74
C ASN A 5 12.85 1.22 25.70
N ASP A 6 11.53 1.12 25.90
CA ASP A 6 10.64 0.00 25.59
C ASP A 6 9.74 0.43 24.41
N ASN A 7 9.68 -0.36 23.34
CA ASN A 7 8.66 -0.24 22.27
C ASN A 7 7.92 -1.57 21.98
N ALA A 8 8.40 -2.64 22.61
CA ALA A 8 7.71 -3.84 23.06
C ALA A 8 8.03 -4.12 24.54
N GLY A 9 9.02 -3.37 25.02
CA GLY A 9 10.34 -3.78 25.50
C GLY A 9 10.32 -4.18 26.96
N VAL A 10 9.77 -5.36 27.18
CA VAL A 10 9.53 -6.00 28.47
C VAL A 10 10.71 -6.18 29.44
N ALA A 11 11.94 -5.66 29.19
CA ALA A 11 12.96 -5.40 30.22
C ALA A 11 14.28 -4.73 29.72
N ASN A 12 15.09 -4.33 30.73
CA ASN A 12 16.25 -3.43 30.75
C ASN A 12 17.38 -3.73 29.74
N GLY A 13 17.37 -3.04 28.61
CA GLY A 13 18.59 -2.70 27.85
C GLY A 13 18.56 -2.92 26.33
N VAL A 14 17.52 -3.53 25.77
CA VAL A 14 17.42 -3.73 24.31
C VAL A 14 16.10 -3.17 23.82
N ALA A 15 16.14 -2.00 23.18
CA ALA A 15 14.99 -1.41 22.50
C ALA A 15 14.69 -2.22 21.23
N SER A 16 14.03 -3.37 21.37
CA SER A 16 13.46 -4.07 20.24
C SER A 16 12.16 -3.37 19.87
N SER A 17 12.21 -2.57 18.80
CA SER A 17 11.07 -1.84 18.24
C SER A 17 10.00 -2.73 17.59
N SER A 18 9.91 -4.02 17.94
CA SER A 18 9.13 -5.01 17.19
C SER A 18 7.96 -5.64 17.95
N ALA A 19 7.24 -4.87 18.77
CA ALA A 19 5.93 -5.35 19.26
C ALA A 19 4.83 -5.07 18.25
N ARG A 20 3.88 -5.99 18.24
CA ARG A 20 2.56 -5.73 17.68
C ARG A 20 1.86 -4.63 18.48
N PRO A 21 0.98 -3.84 17.84
CA PRO A 21 0.11 -2.93 18.56
C PRO A 21 -0.92 -3.71 19.41
N ASP A 22 -1.52 -3.00 20.36
CA ASP A 22 -2.75 -3.41 21.00
C ASP A 22 -3.96 -3.08 20.12
N LEU A 23 -4.90 -4.02 20.08
CA LEU A 23 -6.17 -3.83 19.40
C LEU A 23 -7.21 -3.34 20.42
N VAL A 24 -7.40 -2.03 20.46
CA VAL A 24 -8.27 -1.35 21.45
C VAL A 24 -9.66 -0.99 20.90
N GLY A 25 -9.89 -1.23 19.62
CA GLY A 25 -11.17 -1.01 18.94
C GLY A 25 -11.31 -1.87 17.69
N ASP A 26 -12.40 -1.69 16.95
CA ASP A 26 -12.60 -2.34 15.65
C ASP A 26 -11.91 -1.53 14.52
N PRO A 27 -10.88 -2.08 13.84
CA PRO A 27 -10.18 -1.40 12.75
C PRO A 27 -11.06 -1.11 11.53
N ARG A 28 -12.21 -1.79 11.39
CA ARG A 28 -13.12 -1.60 10.26
C ARG A 28 -14.28 -0.66 10.59
N SER A 29 -14.43 -0.25 11.85
CA SER A 29 -15.49 0.65 12.29
C SER A 29 -15.04 2.10 12.29
N GLY A 30 -15.91 3.01 11.87
CA GLY A 30 -15.66 4.45 11.95
C GLY A 30 -14.58 4.95 10.98
N VAL A 31 -14.30 4.22 9.90
CA VAL A 31 -13.35 4.65 8.87
C VAL A 31 -13.95 5.82 8.10
N VAL A 32 -13.47 7.03 8.39
CA VAL A 32 -13.84 8.24 7.68
C VAL A 32 -12.64 8.67 6.83
N SER A 33 -12.76 8.53 5.52
CA SER A 33 -11.71 8.95 4.59
C SER A 33 -11.66 10.48 4.51
N THR A 34 -10.76 11.09 5.29
CA THR A 34 -10.40 12.49 5.14
C THR A 34 -9.27 12.63 4.10
N PRO A 35 -9.34 13.61 3.18
CA PRO A 35 -8.22 13.90 2.29
C PRO A 35 -6.96 14.22 3.09
N LEU A 36 -5.84 13.66 2.69
CA LEU A 36 -4.52 13.95 3.25
C LEU A 36 -3.55 14.10 2.09
N GLU A 37 -2.71 15.13 2.14
CA GLU A 37 -1.75 15.41 1.07
C GLU A 37 -0.78 14.24 0.89
N ASN A 38 -0.54 13.82 -0.36
CA ASN A 38 0.34 12.69 -0.71
C ASN A 38 -0.12 11.29 -0.28
N PHE A 39 -1.32 11.15 0.31
CA PHE A 39 -1.88 9.85 0.70
C PHE A 39 -3.24 9.60 0.07
N GLY A 40 -3.56 8.32 -0.15
CA GLY A 40 -4.89 7.89 -0.52
C GLY A 40 -5.88 7.87 0.65
N PRO A 41 -7.07 7.29 0.45
CA PRO A 41 -8.10 7.24 1.47
C PRO A 41 -7.66 6.39 2.66
N LEU A 42 -8.22 6.71 3.83
CA LEU A 42 -8.08 5.87 5.00
C LEU A 42 -8.83 4.55 4.78
N PHE A 43 -8.13 3.41 4.91
CA PHE A 43 -8.71 2.07 4.75
C PHE A 43 -9.14 1.43 6.07
N TYR A 44 -8.48 1.78 7.17
CA TYR A 44 -8.75 1.26 8.51
C TYR A 44 -8.68 2.37 9.54
N ASN A 45 -9.35 2.16 10.66
CA ASN A 45 -9.42 3.12 11.76
C ASN A 45 -8.12 3.09 12.56
N ASP A 46 -7.35 4.18 12.51
CA ASP A 46 -6.10 4.34 13.25
C ASP A 46 -6.32 4.28 14.76
N ALA A 47 -7.47 4.77 15.24
CA ALA A 47 -7.81 4.77 16.67
C ALA A 47 -8.12 3.36 17.22
N ALA A 48 -8.20 2.34 16.37
CA ALA A 48 -8.31 0.95 16.81
C ALA A 48 -6.98 0.37 17.31
N PHE A 49 -5.86 1.07 17.08
CA PHE A 49 -4.51 0.63 17.43
C PHE A 49 -3.91 1.51 18.51
N ALA A 50 -3.28 0.89 19.50
CA ALA A 50 -2.53 1.58 20.54
C ALA A 50 -1.16 0.93 20.72
N PHE A 51 -0.20 1.71 21.22
CA PHE A 51 1.06 1.16 21.68
C PHE A 51 0.80 0.29 22.93
N PRO A 52 1.40 -0.92 23.01
CA PRO A 52 1.29 -1.74 24.20
C PRO A 52 1.84 -1.00 25.42
N ARG A 53 1.13 -1.05 26.54
CA ARG A 53 1.49 -0.31 27.76
C ARG A 53 2.18 -1.21 28.78
N GLY A 54 3.40 -0.85 29.14
CA GLY A 54 4.20 -1.59 30.11
C GLY A 54 4.91 -2.79 29.48
N LEU A 55 5.38 -3.72 30.31
CA LEU A 55 6.16 -4.87 29.89
C LEU A 55 5.24 -5.99 29.34
N THR A 56 4.38 -5.66 28.38
CA THR A 56 3.38 -6.57 27.80
C THR A 56 3.49 -6.64 26.28
N PHE A 57 3.23 -7.82 25.73
CA PHE A 57 3.12 -8.00 24.27
C PHE A 57 1.79 -7.45 23.76
N GLY A 58 1.80 -6.87 22.56
CA GLY A 58 0.59 -6.39 21.91
C GLY A 58 -0.41 -7.50 21.58
N THR A 59 -1.69 -7.13 21.63
CA THR A 59 -2.84 -8.03 21.47
C THR A 59 -3.30 -8.22 20.02
N ALA A 60 -2.80 -7.44 19.05
CA ALA A 60 -3.25 -7.54 17.67
C ALA A 60 -2.93 -8.92 17.03
N PRO A 61 -3.92 -9.57 16.38
CA PRO A 61 -3.72 -10.85 15.71
C PRO A 61 -2.86 -10.70 14.45
N ARG A 62 -2.33 -11.83 13.96
CA ARG A 62 -1.64 -11.86 12.66
C ARG A 62 -2.64 -11.59 11.53
N ASN A 63 -2.20 -10.89 10.49
CA ASN A 63 -2.97 -10.65 9.27
C ASN A 63 -4.34 -9.99 9.51
N LEU A 64 -4.42 -9.10 10.50
CA LEU A 64 -5.65 -8.35 10.84
C LEU A 64 -6.13 -7.45 9.69
N LEU A 65 -5.17 -6.86 8.97
CA LEU A 65 -5.36 -5.92 7.89
C LEU A 65 -5.02 -6.57 6.55
N ASN A 66 -5.80 -6.26 5.53
CA ASN A 66 -5.60 -6.69 4.16
C ASN A 66 -5.41 -5.49 3.24
N ASN A 67 -4.57 -5.65 2.22
CA ASN A 67 -4.37 -4.63 1.21
C ASN A 67 -5.62 -4.44 0.35
N PRO A 68 -5.76 -3.27 -0.31
CA PRO A 68 -6.87 -3.00 -1.19
C PRO A 68 -6.94 -4.02 -2.33
N HIS A 69 -8.15 -4.40 -2.71
CA HIS A 69 -8.33 -5.25 -3.88
C HIS A 69 -7.92 -4.49 -5.14
N ARG A 70 -7.27 -5.21 -6.08
CA ARG A 70 -6.85 -4.68 -7.37
C ARG A 70 -7.53 -5.46 -8.49
N ILE A 71 -8.16 -4.74 -9.41
CA ILE A 71 -8.82 -5.32 -10.59
C ILE A 71 -8.47 -4.44 -11.78
N ASN A 72 -7.41 -4.80 -12.51
CA ASN A 72 -6.97 -4.04 -13.68
C ASN A 72 -7.31 -4.75 -14.98
N PHE A 73 -7.53 -3.96 -16.03
CA PHE A 73 -7.77 -4.46 -17.36
C PHE A 73 -6.78 -3.85 -18.34
N ASP A 74 -5.98 -4.72 -18.95
CA ASP A 74 -5.04 -4.39 -20.01
C ASP A 74 -5.53 -5.00 -21.31
N MET A 75 -5.45 -4.24 -22.40
CA MET A 75 -5.92 -4.64 -23.72
C MET A 75 -4.88 -4.35 -24.79
N ALA A 76 -4.80 -5.24 -25.78
CA ALA A 76 -3.94 -5.06 -26.93
C ALA A 76 -4.66 -5.46 -28.22
N LEU A 77 -4.50 -4.65 -29.26
CA LEU A 77 -5.05 -4.85 -30.60
C LEU A 77 -3.92 -4.83 -31.62
N PHE A 78 -3.82 -5.90 -32.40
CA PHE A 78 -2.83 -6.04 -33.46
C PHE A 78 -3.54 -6.27 -34.78
N LYS A 79 -3.16 -5.49 -35.81
CA LYS A 79 -3.70 -5.66 -37.15
C LYS A 79 -2.60 -5.56 -38.19
N ARG A 80 -2.49 -6.59 -39.02
CA ARG A 80 -1.64 -6.58 -40.21
C ARG A 80 -2.46 -6.19 -41.45
N PHE A 81 -1.93 -5.24 -42.21
CA PHE A 81 -2.42 -4.82 -43.50
C PHE A 81 -1.43 -5.32 -44.57
N ALA A 82 -1.91 -6.12 -45.52
CA ALA A 82 -1.13 -6.47 -46.70
C ALA A 82 -1.23 -5.32 -47.70
N ILE A 83 -0.11 -4.70 -48.05
CA ILE A 83 -0.07 -3.59 -49.03
C ILE A 83 0.30 -4.15 -50.41
N LYS A 84 1.33 -5.01 -50.48
CA LYS A 84 1.77 -5.74 -51.69
C LYS A 84 2.25 -7.14 -51.31
N GLU A 85 2.54 -7.99 -52.29
CA GLU A 85 3.00 -9.38 -52.09
C GLU A 85 4.21 -9.51 -51.15
N GLN A 86 5.09 -8.50 -51.12
CA GLN A 86 6.28 -8.44 -50.27
C GLN A 86 6.29 -7.26 -49.29
N VAL A 87 5.20 -6.50 -49.16
CA VAL A 87 5.13 -5.33 -48.27
C VAL A 87 3.87 -5.39 -47.41
N GLY A 88 4.04 -5.40 -46.09
CA GLY A 88 2.99 -5.34 -45.10
C GLY A 88 3.23 -4.24 -44.06
N LEU A 89 2.14 -3.77 -43.47
CA LEU A 89 2.15 -2.85 -42.34
C LEU A 89 1.48 -3.53 -41.16
N GLU A 90 2.13 -3.53 -40.00
CA GLU A 90 1.55 -4.00 -38.76
C GLU A 90 1.28 -2.82 -37.83
N PHE A 91 0.02 -2.66 -37.47
CA PHE A 91 -0.44 -1.71 -36.47
C PHE A 91 -0.65 -2.42 -35.14
N ARG A 92 -0.13 -1.79 -34.08
CA ARG A 92 -0.24 -2.25 -32.69
C ARG A 92 -0.82 -1.12 -31.87
N ALA A 93 -1.84 -1.43 -31.07
CA ALA A 93 -2.38 -0.53 -30.07
C ALA A 93 -2.50 -1.27 -28.75
N GLU A 94 -1.87 -0.76 -27.71
CA GLU A 94 -1.89 -1.32 -26.36
C GLU A 94 -2.44 -0.26 -25.39
N ALA A 95 -3.27 -0.70 -24.47
CA ALA A 95 -3.89 0.13 -23.45
C ALA A 95 -3.77 -0.58 -22.10
N PHE A 96 -3.11 0.06 -21.16
CA PHE A 96 -3.00 -0.38 -19.77
C PHE A 96 -3.96 0.41 -18.90
N ASN A 97 -4.56 -0.21 -17.86
CA ASN A 97 -5.62 0.41 -17.05
C ASN A 97 -6.72 1.03 -17.94
N VAL A 98 -7.35 0.20 -18.78
CA VAL A 98 -8.31 0.64 -19.83
C VAL A 98 -9.45 1.48 -19.26
N PHE A 99 -9.93 1.14 -18.07
CA PHE A 99 -11.02 1.86 -17.40
C PHE A 99 -10.57 3.09 -16.60
N ASN A 100 -9.26 3.30 -16.43
CA ASN A 100 -8.66 4.47 -15.77
C ASN A 100 -9.23 4.73 -14.38
N HIS A 101 -9.37 3.68 -13.58
CA HIS A 101 -9.61 3.84 -12.16
C HIS A 101 -8.29 3.83 -11.40
N ILE A 102 -8.29 4.51 -10.26
CA ILE A 102 -7.13 4.50 -9.36
C ILE A 102 -7.06 3.13 -8.72
N GLU A 103 -5.87 2.54 -8.78
CA GLU A 103 -5.55 1.30 -8.09
C GLU A 103 -4.52 1.60 -7.02
N TRP A 104 -5.00 1.75 -5.80
CA TRP A 104 -4.13 1.98 -4.67
C TRP A 104 -3.14 0.82 -4.51
N GLY A 105 -1.90 1.19 -4.20
CA GLY A 105 -0.90 0.23 -3.79
C GLY A 105 -1.19 -0.36 -2.43
N ASP A 106 -0.19 -1.01 -1.86
CA ASP A 106 -0.28 -1.54 -0.52
C ASP A 106 -0.54 -0.41 0.49
N ILE A 107 -1.31 -0.73 1.52
CA ILE A 107 -1.46 0.19 2.64
C ILE A 107 -0.13 0.21 3.37
N ALA A 108 0.48 1.39 3.47
CA ALA A 108 1.79 1.57 4.07
C ALA A 108 1.66 1.47 5.59
N GLY A 109 1.61 0.23 6.08
CA GLY A 109 1.81 -0.12 7.47
C GLY A 109 2.96 -1.11 7.53
N ASP A 110 4.05 -0.74 8.19
CA ASP A 110 5.19 -1.62 8.42
C ASP A 110 4.72 -2.98 8.94
N SER A 111 4.64 -3.96 8.03
CA SER A 111 4.55 -5.40 8.26
C SER A 111 3.96 -5.84 9.61
N GLY A 112 2.79 -5.32 9.99
CA GLY A 112 2.11 -5.67 11.25
C GLY A 112 2.94 -5.56 12.54
N SER A 113 4.06 -4.84 12.53
CA SER A 113 4.94 -4.59 13.67
C SER A 113 5.71 -3.32 13.36
N ALA A 114 5.67 -2.33 14.26
CA ALA A 114 6.38 -1.05 14.14
C ALA A 114 7.92 -1.18 14.25
N ALA A 115 8.49 -2.25 13.72
CA ALA A 115 9.90 -2.61 13.79
C ALA A 115 10.73 -2.13 12.60
N GLY A 116 10.09 -1.40 11.68
CA GLY A 116 10.66 -0.98 10.41
C GLY A 116 10.84 0.51 10.29
N ASN A 117 11.10 1.25 11.38
CA ASN A 117 11.62 2.62 11.24
C ASN A 117 13.06 2.56 10.72
N ASN A 118 13.21 2.19 9.44
CA ASN A 118 14.41 2.39 8.66
C ASN A 118 14.10 3.44 7.60
N SER A 119 14.17 4.69 8.02
CA SER A 119 14.66 5.80 7.20
C SER A 119 13.91 6.15 5.91
N SER A 120 12.71 5.64 5.63
CA SER A 120 11.92 6.02 4.44
C SER A 120 10.41 5.77 4.64
N GLY A 121 9.73 6.61 5.42
CA GLY A 121 8.27 6.63 5.52
C GLY A 121 7.77 6.89 6.93
N THR A 122 7.13 8.04 7.14
CA THR A 122 6.66 8.63 8.40
C THR A 122 5.49 7.88 9.10
N ASN A 123 5.20 6.63 8.78
CA ASN A 123 3.91 6.01 9.14
C ASN A 123 3.97 5.22 10.47
N THR A 124 4.22 5.92 11.57
CA THR A 124 4.01 5.39 12.93
C THR A 124 2.52 5.46 13.31
N PHE A 125 2.03 4.62 14.22
CA PHE A 125 0.65 4.73 14.73
C PHE A 125 0.38 6.14 15.26
N GLY A 126 -0.58 6.86 14.67
CA GLY A 126 -0.91 8.24 15.03
C GLY A 126 -0.26 9.33 14.17
N GLU A 127 0.59 8.96 13.21
CA GLU A 127 1.12 9.87 12.19
C GLU A 127 0.19 9.95 10.98
N GLU A 128 0.25 11.07 10.27
CA GLU A 128 -0.52 11.30 9.05
C GLU A 128 -0.02 10.37 7.93
N GLY A 129 -0.66 9.18 7.81
CA GLY A 129 -0.30 8.18 6.80
C GLY A 129 -0.51 6.72 7.20
N PHE A 130 -0.70 6.44 8.50
CA PHE A 130 -1.05 5.09 8.95
C PHE A 130 -2.40 4.63 8.34
N ASN A 131 -2.51 3.34 8.01
CA ASN A 131 -3.65 2.75 7.30
C ASN A 131 -4.06 3.43 5.98
N ARG A 132 -3.14 4.17 5.34
CA ARG A 132 -3.34 4.81 4.04
C ARG A 132 -2.33 4.28 3.02
N PRO A 133 -2.71 4.12 1.74
CA PRO A 133 -1.75 3.91 0.68
C PRO A 133 -1.03 5.22 0.38
N ASN A 134 0.28 5.16 0.18
CA ASN A 134 1.11 6.30 -0.24
C ASN A 134 1.51 6.23 -1.73
N LEU A 135 1.04 5.19 -2.42
CA LEU A 135 1.33 4.91 -3.82
C LEU A 135 0.06 4.44 -4.51
N ALA A 136 -0.01 4.68 -5.80
CA ALA A 136 -1.00 4.10 -6.70
C ALA A 136 -0.27 3.49 -7.89
N HIS A 137 -0.88 2.47 -8.50
CA HIS A 137 -0.39 1.94 -9.75
C HIS A 137 -0.57 2.97 -10.88
N ASN A 138 0.07 2.69 -12.01
CA ASN A 138 0.05 3.57 -13.16
C ASN A 138 -1.38 3.92 -13.59
N GLU A 139 -1.53 5.18 -13.99
CA GLU A 139 -2.69 5.65 -14.72
C GLU A 139 -2.82 4.97 -16.07
N ARG A 140 -3.88 5.27 -16.81
CA ARG A 140 -4.07 4.73 -18.15
C ARG A 140 -2.93 5.12 -19.09
N ILE A 141 -2.24 4.11 -19.60
CA ILE A 141 -1.17 4.28 -20.59
C ILE A 141 -1.65 3.73 -21.92
N LEU A 142 -1.53 4.54 -22.97
CA LEU A 142 -1.80 4.12 -24.34
C LEU A 142 -0.49 4.10 -25.13
N GLN A 143 -0.24 2.99 -25.82
CA GLN A 143 0.94 2.82 -26.67
C GLN A 143 0.50 2.43 -28.07
N LEU A 144 1.09 3.11 -29.06
CA LEU A 144 0.83 2.86 -30.47
C LEU A 144 2.13 2.49 -31.16
N GLY A 145 2.09 1.44 -31.96
CA GLY A 145 3.23 0.92 -32.70
C GLY A 145 2.90 0.72 -34.17
N LEU A 146 3.84 1.07 -35.04
CA LEU A 146 3.80 0.76 -36.47
C LEU A 146 5.07 0.04 -36.85
N LYS A 147 4.93 -1.10 -37.54
CA LYS A 147 6.06 -1.86 -38.07
C LYS A 147 5.85 -2.11 -39.56
N PHE A 148 6.86 -1.77 -40.35
CA PHE A 148 6.93 -2.15 -41.75
C PHE A 148 7.57 -3.54 -41.87
N THR A 149 6.98 -4.39 -42.71
CA THR A 149 7.42 -5.77 -42.97
C THR A 149 7.44 -6.06 -44.45
#